data_AF-A0A353DDL0-F1
#
_entry.id   AF-A0A353DDL0-F1
#
_cell.length_a   1.000
_cell.length_b   1.000
_cell.length_c   1.000
_cell.angle_alpha   90.00
_cell.angle_beta   90.00
_cell.angle_gamma   90.00
#
_symmetry.space_group_name_H-M   'P 1'
#
loop_
_entity.id
_entity.type
_entity.pdbx_description
1 polymer ?
#
loop_
_entity_poly.entity_id
_entity_poly.type
_entity_poly.pdbx_seq_one_letter_code
_entity_poly.pdbx_strand_id
1 'polypeptide(L)'
;TLVIFTSDNGTTHPGRDPKFHIGGVDAPFFNSTQNLRGWKGSVYEGGLRVPTIVRWPGKTKAGSMTSAPSYFPDWFPTLCSAAGVKAPSKIDGTDLTPALLGNKFQRSKPMVWEFHGYGGQIAVTDFPYKAVRTEIKKKKAPGKWELYNLKEDPGEKNNLAATHPEIVKRLEDAYRADRSPNPRAKLPLYDGTEKKE
;
A
#
# COMPACT_ATOMS: atom_id res chain seq x y z
N THR A 1 -21.49 -15.68 -10.09
CA THR A 1 -20.41 -14.77 -10.56
C THR A 1 -19.83 -14.01 -9.39
N LEU A 2 -18.51 -14.03 -9.25
CA LEU A 2 -17.76 -13.12 -8.38
C LEU A 2 -17.63 -11.77 -9.10
N VAL A 3 -18.03 -10.68 -8.45
CA VAL A 3 -17.85 -9.31 -8.92
C VAL A 3 -17.00 -8.57 -7.89
N ILE A 4 -15.91 -7.95 -8.34
CA ILE A 4 -15.03 -7.12 -7.52
C ILE A 4 -15.02 -5.73 -8.16
N PHE A 5 -15.36 -4.72 -7.38
CA PHE A 5 -15.28 -3.31 -7.77
C PHE A 5 -14.23 -2.63 -6.89
N THR A 6 -13.29 -1.91 -7.50
CA THR A 6 -12.22 -1.20 -6.78
C THR A 6 -11.69 -0.01 -7.60
N SER A 7 -10.73 0.73 -7.04
CA SER A 7 -9.98 1.79 -7.72
C SER A 7 -8.49 1.40 -7.82
N ASP A 8 -7.76 2.00 -8.75
CA ASP A 8 -6.32 1.77 -8.94
C ASP A 8 -5.45 2.60 -7.98
N ASN A 9 -5.92 3.79 -7.60
CA ASN A 9 -5.27 4.70 -6.66
C ASN A 9 -6.29 5.60 -5.94
N GLY A 10 -5.82 6.33 -4.92
CA GLY A 10 -6.57 7.42 -4.29
C GLY A 10 -6.94 8.55 -5.26
N THR A 11 -7.82 9.46 -4.83
CA THR A 11 -8.31 10.55 -5.69
C THR A 11 -7.19 11.52 -6.10
N THR A 12 -7.40 12.27 -7.19
CA THR A 12 -6.46 13.29 -7.63
C THR A 12 -6.40 14.48 -6.66
N HIS A 13 -5.43 15.38 -6.88
CA HIS A 13 -5.16 16.52 -6.01
C HIS A 13 -6.30 17.54 -5.98
N PRO A 14 -6.48 18.26 -4.86
CA PRO A 14 -7.36 19.43 -4.78
C PRO A 14 -6.81 20.58 -5.65
N GLY A 15 -7.60 21.03 -6.62
CA GLY A 15 -7.36 22.27 -7.37
C GLY A 15 -6.38 22.17 -8.55
N ARG A 16 -6.41 23.23 -9.37
CA ARG A 16 -5.60 23.40 -10.60
C ARG A 16 -4.15 23.73 -10.23
N ASP A 17 -3.34 22.75 -9.87
CA ASP A 17 -1.88 22.97 -9.83
C ASP A 17 -1.41 23.27 -11.28
N PRO A 18 -0.84 24.45 -11.58
CA PRO A 18 -0.36 24.75 -12.93
C PRO A 18 0.78 23.83 -13.40
N LYS A 19 1.46 23.10 -12.49
CA LYS A 19 2.49 22.10 -12.80
C LYS A 19 1.91 20.72 -13.14
N PHE A 20 0.70 20.42 -12.66
CA PHE A 20 0.00 19.17 -12.93
C PHE A 20 -1.35 19.55 -13.55
N HIS A 21 -1.48 19.49 -14.87
CA HIS A 21 -2.73 19.73 -15.62
C HIS A 21 -3.88 18.75 -15.29
N ILE A 22 -3.91 18.20 -14.08
CA ILE A 22 -4.81 17.17 -13.58
C ILE A 22 -5.87 17.87 -12.70
N GLY A 23 -6.68 18.72 -13.33
CA GLY A 23 -7.91 19.26 -12.73
C GLY A 23 -9.10 18.34 -13.03
N GLY A 24 -10.15 18.43 -12.21
CA GLY A 24 -11.43 17.75 -12.49
C GLY A 24 -12.24 17.32 -11.28
N VAL A 25 -11.70 17.43 -10.06
CA VAL A 25 -12.42 17.11 -8.82
C VAL A 25 -12.18 18.16 -7.76
N ASP A 26 -13.21 18.46 -6.99
CA ASP A 26 -13.11 19.20 -5.72
C ASP A 26 -13.01 18.19 -4.58
N ALA A 27 -11.81 17.62 -4.42
CA ALA A 27 -11.57 16.55 -3.45
C ALA A 27 -11.93 16.93 -1.99
N PRO A 28 -11.70 18.19 -1.53
CA PRO A 28 -12.13 18.66 -0.22
C PRO A 28 -13.67 18.73 -0.11
N PHE A 29 -14.36 19.29 -1.11
CA PHE A 29 -15.82 19.36 -1.10
C PHE A 29 -16.46 17.97 -0.99
N PHE A 30 -15.96 16.99 -1.74
CA PHE A 30 -16.46 15.62 -1.71
C PHE A 30 -15.89 14.76 -0.57
N ASN A 31 -15.00 15.31 0.27
CA ASN A 31 -14.26 14.57 1.30
C ASN A 31 -13.67 13.25 0.76
N SER A 32 -13.05 13.32 -0.42
CA SER A 32 -12.73 12.15 -1.24
C SER A 32 -11.72 11.18 -0.61
N THR A 33 -10.99 11.59 0.43
CA THR A 33 -10.07 10.74 1.20
C THR A 33 -10.51 10.52 2.64
N GLN A 34 -11.67 11.00 3.08
CA GLN A 34 -12.16 10.82 4.47
C GLN A 34 -11.12 11.19 5.55
N ASN A 35 -10.44 12.33 5.41
CA ASN A 35 -9.33 12.80 6.27
C ASN A 35 -8.05 11.95 6.28
N LEU A 36 -7.92 10.97 5.38
CA LEU A 36 -6.67 10.25 5.19
C LEU A 36 -5.61 11.18 4.55
N ARG A 37 -4.34 10.99 4.93
CA ARG A 37 -3.24 11.84 4.47
C ARG A 37 -2.86 11.55 3.03
N GLY A 38 -2.63 12.61 2.25
CA GLY A 38 -2.16 12.51 0.88
C GLY A 38 -3.26 12.23 -0.16
N TRP A 39 -2.83 12.18 -1.41
CA TRP A 39 -3.67 12.02 -2.61
C TRP A 39 -2.97 11.08 -3.58
N LYS A 40 -3.49 10.94 -4.82
CA LYS A 40 -2.83 10.22 -5.91
C LYS A 40 -1.33 10.55 -5.98
N GLY A 41 -0.51 9.51 -6.11
CA GLY A 41 0.95 9.66 -6.17
C GLY A 41 1.66 9.75 -4.81
N SER A 42 0.92 9.72 -3.70
CA SER A 42 1.49 9.62 -2.36
C SER A 42 1.33 8.19 -1.81
N VAL A 43 2.32 7.72 -1.03
CA VAL A 43 2.24 6.43 -0.33
C VAL A 43 1.56 6.49 1.05
N TYR A 44 1.04 7.66 1.44
CA TYR A 44 0.15 7.83 2.60
C TYR A 44 -1.26 7.27 2.30
N GLU A 45 -2.08 7.05 3.33
CA GLU A 45 -3.36 6.33 3.25
C GLU A 45 -4.33 6.94 2.21
N GLY A 46 -4.36 8.26 2.04
CA GLY A 46 -5.23 8.91 1.06
C GLY A 46 -4.81 8.69 -0.41
N GLY A 47 -3.57 8.25 -0.64
CA GLY A 47 -3.09 7.85 -1.96
C GLY A 47 -3.22 6.35 -2.24
N LEU A 48 -3.21 5.50 -1.21
CA LEU A 48 -3.21 4.04 -1.32
C LEU A 48 -4.56 3.39 -1.02
N ARG A 49 -5.31 3.88 -0.02
CA ARG A 49 -6.53 3.25 0.47
C ARG A 49 -7.70 3.63 -0.44
N VAL A 50 -8.27 2.61 -1.07
CA VAL A 50 -9.33 2.74 -2.08
C VAL A 50 -10.58 1.96 -1.68
N PRO A 51 -11.77 2.38 -2.16
CA PRO A 51 -12.98 1.59 -1.96
C PRO A 51 -12.85 0.22 -2.63
N THR A 52 -13.35 -0.82 -1.97
CA THR A 52 -13.45 -2.16 -2.55
C THR A 52 -14.78 -2.78 -2.15
N ILE A 53 -15.54 -3.27 -3.12
CA ILE A 53 -16.80 -3.99 -2.91
C ILE A 53 -16.70 -5.34 -3.60
N VAL A 54 -17.06 -6.40 -2.88
CA VAL A 54 -17.08 -7.76 -3.41
C VAL A 54 -18.49 -8.34 -3.31
N ARG A 55 -19.00 -8.89 -4.40
CA ARG A 55 -20.26 -9.64 -4.46
C ARG A 55 -19.98 -11.05 -4.97
N TRP A 56 -20.16 -12.05 -4.11
CA TRP A 56 -20.06 -13.46 -4.49
C TRP A 56 -21.26 -14.25 -3.94
N PRO A 57 -22.35 -14.38 -4.72
CA PRO A 57 -23.56 -15.05 -4.27
C PRO A 57 -23.29 -16.48 -3.78
N GLY A 58 -23.83 -16.83 -2.61
CA GLY A 58 -23.60 -18.12 -1.94
C GLY A 58 -22.25 -18.26 -1.23
N LYS A 59 -21.39 -17.23 -1.25
CA LYS A 59 -20.06 -17.25 -0.61
C LYS A 59 -19.84 -16.08 0.35
N THR A 60 -20.08 -14.85 -0.10
CA THR A 60 -20.00 -13.65 0.74
C THR A 60 -21.35 -13.38 1.43
N LYS A 61 -21.34 -12.97 2.70
CA LYS A 61 -22.54 -12.47 3.41
C LYS A 61 -22.95 -11.09 2.86
N ALA A 62 -24.20 -10.93 2.45
CA ALA A 62 -24.69 -9.64 1.95
C ALA A 62 -24.63 -8.56 3.05
N GLY A 63 -24.19 -7.36 2.70
CA GLY A 63 -24.10 -6.22 3.62
C GLY A 63 -23.04 -6.35 4.71
N SER A 64 -22.18 -7.38 4.70
CA SER A 64 -21.10 -7.48 5.67
C SER A 64 -19.90 -6.60 5.31
N MET A 65 -19.12 -6.25 6.33
CA MET A 65 -17.88 -5.49 6.19
C MET A 65 -16.71 -6.28 6.78
N THR A 66 -15.52 -6.12 6.22
CA THR A 66 -14.28 -6.67 6.77
C THR A 66 -13.23 -5.57 6.88
N SER A 67 -12.44 -5.62 7.95
CA SER A 67 -11.26 -4.76 8.16
C SER A 67 -9.95 -5.51 7.91
N ALA A 68 -10.02 -6.70 7.29
CA ALA A 68 -8.84 -7.44 6.89
C ALA A 68 -7.95 -6.53 6.01
N PRO A 69 -6.67 -6.30 6.39
CA PRO A 69 -5.77 -5.55 5.53
C PRO A 69 -5.69 -6.25 4.18
N SER A 70 -5.67 -5.49 3.09
CA SER A 70 -5.51 -6.04 1.75
C SER A 70 -4.93 -5.00 0.81
N TYR A 71 -4.32 -5.46 -0.27
CA TYR A 71 -3.75 -4.62 -1.32
C TYR A 71 -3.77 -5.35 -2.67
N PHE A 72 -3.50 -4.61 -3.75
CA PHE A 72 -3.73 -5.07 -5.12
C PHE A 72 -3.16 -6.47 -5.47
N PRO A 73 -1.93 -6.85 -5.07
CA PRO A 73 -1.38 -8.17 -5.36
C PRO A 73 -2.18 -9.35 -4.80
N ASP A 74 -2.97 -9.16 -3.75
CA ASP A 74 -3.79 -10.21 -3.14
C ASP A 74 -4.89 -10.75 -4.07
N TRP A 75 -5.34 -9.95 -5.04
CA TRP A 75 -6.43 -10.36 -5.92
C TRP A 75 -6.04 -11.52 -6.82
N PHE A 76 -4.78 -11.61 -7.22
CA PHE A 76 -4.31 -12.70 -8.07
C PHE A 76 -4.47 -14.09 -7.40
N PRO A 77 -3.90 -14.38 -6.21
CA PRO A 77 -4.14 -15.66 -5.53
C PRO A 77 -5.60 -15.85 -5.13
N THR A 78 -6.33 -14.78 -4.80
CA THR A 78 -7.77 -14.86 -4.47
C THR A 78 -8.60 -15.32 -5.68
N LEU A 79 -8.32 -14.80 -6.86
CA LEU A 79 -9.00 -15.19 -8.10
C LEU A 79 -8.63 -16.63 -8.50
N CYS A 80 -7.37 -17.06 -8.30
CA CYS A 80 -6.98 -18.46 -8.47
C CYS A 80 -7.81 -19.38 -7.57
N SER A 81 -7.89 -19.05 -6.28
CA SER A 81 -8.69 -19.78 -5.28
C SER A 81 -10.18 -19.84 -5.67
N ALA A 82 -10.75 -18.70 -6.08
CA ALA A 82 -12.14 -18.62 -6.53
C ALA A 82 -12.43 -19.43 -7.81
N ALA A 83 -11.46 -19.56 -8.71
CA ALA A 83 -11.55 -20.37 -9.92
C ALA A 83 -11.22 -21.85 -9.70
N GLY A 84 -10.80 -22.25 -8.49
CA GLY A 84 -10.39 -23.63 -8.20
C GLY A 84 -9.06 -24.02 -8.84
N VAL A 85 -8.19 -23.05 -9.15
CA VAL A 85 -6.87 -23.29 -9.75
C VAL A 85 -5.75 -22.97 -8.76
N LYS A 86 -4.61 -23.65 -8.91
CA LYS A 86 -3.44 -23.41 -8.07
C LYS A 86 -2.75 -22.11 -8.49
N ALA A 87 -2.54 -21.20 -7.54
CA ALA A 87 -1.72 -20.02 -7.76
C ALA A 87 -0.24 -20.44 -7.97
N PRO A 88 0.52 -19.74 -8.84
CA PRO A 88 1.95 -19.97 -8.98
C PRO A 88 2.71 -19.67 -7.68
N SER A 89 3.88 -20.28 -7.52
CA SER A 89 4.81 -19.95 -6.44
C SER A 89 5.44 -18.57 -6.65
N LYS A 90 5.99 -17.98 -5.58
CA LYS A 90 6.73 -16.70 -5.61
C LYS A 90 5.87 -15.51 -6.07
N ILE A 91 4.72 -15.35 -5.42
CA ILE A 91 3.85 -14.18 -5.55
C ILE A 91 3.84 -13.36 -4.25
N ASP A 92 3.50 -12.09 -4.38
CA ASP A 92 3.51 -11.11 -3.27
C ASP A 92 2.16 -11.06 -2.53
N GLY A 93 1.08 -11.45 -3.21
CA GLY A 93 -0.28 -11.45 -2.67
C GLY A 93 -0.57 -12.58 -1.68
N THR A 94 -1.54 -12.34 -0.79
CA THR A 94 -2.14 -13.35 0.09
C THR A 94 -3.59 -13.64 -0.35
N ASP A 95 -4.02 -14.90 -0.35
CA ASP A 95 -5.40 -15.27 -0.67
C ASP A 95 -6.41 -14.68 0.35
N LEU A 96 -7.32 -13.83 -0.11
CA LEU A 96 -8.36 -13.18 0.69
C LEU A 96 -9.62 -14.02 0.85
N THR A 97 -9.70 -15.19 0.23
CA THR A 97 -10.89 -16.05 0.28
C THR A 97 -11.36 -16.30 1.72
N PRO A 98 -10.51 -16.56 2.73
CA PRO A 98 -10.95 -16.64 4.11
C PRO A 98 -11.68 -15.38 4.59
N ALA A 99 -11.15 -14.19 4.29
CA ALA A 99 -11.79 -12.93 4.66
C ALA A 99 -13.13 -12.72 3.94
N LEU A 100 -13.21 -13.07 2.65
CA LEU A 100 -14.45 -12.97 1.86
C LEU A 100 -15.56 -13.89 2.36
N LEU A 101 -15.19 -15.05 2.91
CA LEU A 101 -16.11 -16.02 3.52
C LEU A 101 -16.46 -15.69 4.98
N GLY A 102 -15.94 -14.59 5.54
CA GLY A 102 -16.17 -14.18 6.92
C GLY A 102 -15.35 -14.96 7.96
N ASN A 103 -14.31 -15.69 7.53
CA ASN A 103 -13.40 -16.41 8.42
C ASN A 103 -12.27 -15.51 8.90
N LYS A 104 -11.57 -15.95 9.96
CA LYS A 104 -10.37 -15.27 10.45
C LYS A 104 -9.31 -15.22 9.33
N PHE A 105 -8.82 -14.01 9.07
CA PHE A 105 -7.75 -13.77 8.10
C PHE A 105 -6.53 -13.23 8.83
N GLN A 106 -5.38 -13.83 8.56
CA GLN A 106 -4.09 -13.33 9.00
C GLN A 106 -3.18 -13.28 7.78
N ARG A 107 -2.66 -12.09 7.50
CA ARG A 107 -1.67 -11.88 6.46
C ARG A 107 -0.34 -12.52 6.87
N SER A 108 0.32 -13.17 5.92
CA SER A 108 1.60 -13.86 6.13
C SER A 108 2.83 -12.99 5.82
N LYS A 109 2.66 -11.93 5.04
CA LYS A 109 3.74 -11.01 4.61
C LYS A 109 3.30 -9.56 4.65
N PRO A 110 4.15 -8.59 5.04
CA PRO A 110 3.82 -7.17 4.96
C PRO A 110 3.40 -6.74 3.55
N MET A 111 2.59 -5.68 3.45
CA MET A 111 2.26 -5.04 2.19
C MET A 111 3.34 -4.00 1.87
N VAL A 112 3.86 -4.02 0.64
CA VAL A 112 4.98 -3.18 0.22
C VAL A 112 4.59 -2.33 -0.98
N TRP A 113 4.94 -1.04 -0.93
CA TRP A 113 4.86 -0.11 -2.05
C TRP A 113 6.23 0.53 -2.26
N GLU A 114 6.72 0.47 -3.50
CA GLU A 114 7.87 1.23 -3.97
C GLU A 114 7.42 2.10 -5.14
N PHE A 115 7.47 3.42 -4.96
CA PHE A 115 7.05 4.36 -5.97
C PHE A 115 8.17 5.29 -6.37
N HIS A 116 8.50 5.33 -7.66
CA HIS A 116 9.66 6.07 -8.18
C HIS A 116 9.36 7.55 -8.50
N GLY A 117 8.09 7.96 -8.49
CA GLY A 117 7.68 9.35 -8.70
C GLY A 117 8.00 10.25 -7.51
N TYR A 118 7.96 11.57 -7.71
CA TYR A 118 8.09 12.60 -6.66
C TYR A 118 9.29 12.39 -5.71
N GLY A 119 10.50 12.20 -6.26
CA GLY A 119 11.70 11.97 -5.45
C GLY A 119 11.85 10.55 -4.89
N GLY A 120 10.88 9.67 -5.16
CA GLY A 120 10.87 8.28 -4.71
C GLY A 120 10.28 8.11 -3.31
N GLN A 121 9.46 7.09 -3.12
CA GLN A 121 8.72 6.83 -1.89
C GLN A 121 8.62 5.32 -1.63
N ILE A 122 8.63 4.93 -0.35
CA ILE A 122 8.37 3.58 0.13
C ILE A 122 7.27 3.64 1.19
N ALA A 123 6.36 2.68 1.16
CA ALA A 123 5.54 2.33 2.31
C ALA A 123 5.60 0.82 2.57
N VAL A 124 5.66 0.46 3.85
CA VAL A 124 5.61 -0.93 4.31
C VAL A 124 4.58 -1.02 5.42
N THR A 125 3.56 -1.86 5.23
CA THR A 125 2.49 -2.03 6.21
C THR A 125 2.46 -3.47 6.70
N ASP A 126 2.79 -3.65 7.98
CA ASP A 126 2.48 -4.85 8.74
C ASP A 126 1.50 -4.46 9.84
N PHE A 127 0.21 -4.61 9.52
CA PHE A 127 -0.88 -4.01 10.30
C PHE A 127 -0.79 -4.39 11.79
N PRO A 128 -0.84 -3.42 12.72
CA PRO A 128 -1.34 -2.06 12.51
C PRO A 128 -0.27 -1.03 12.12
N TYR A 129 1.00 -1.42 12.04
CA TYR A 129 2.08 -0.46 11.81
C TYR A 129 2.35 -0.24 10.32
N LYS A 130 2.57 1.03 9.95
CA LYS A 130 3.00 1.45 8.63
C LYS A 130 4.24 2.33 8.73
N ALA A 131 5.31 1.93 8.06
CA ALA A 131 6.51 2.74 7.89
C ALA A 131 6.47 3.43 6.52
N VAL A 132 6.84 4.71 6.48
CA VAL A 132 6.91 5.51 5.26
C VAL A 132 8.29 6.16 5.14
N ARG A 133 8.84 6.20 3.93
CA ARG A 133 10.05 6.96 3.63
C ARG A 133 9.94 7.63 2.27
N THR A 134 10.16 8.94 2.23
CA THR A 134 10.12 9.74 1.00
C THR A 134 11.52 10.17 0.57
N GLU A 135 11.65 10.79 -0.60
CA GLU A 135 12.90 11.35 -1.12
C GLU A 135 14.05 10.31 -1.26
N ILE A 136 13.71 9.03 -1.45
CA ILE A 136 14.68 7.92 -1.45
C ILE A 136 15.61 7.90 -2.68
N LYS A 137 15.31 8.70 -3.72
CA LYS A 137 16.24 8.90 -4.84
C LYS A 137 17.39 9.84 -4.48
N LYS A 138 17.29 10.62 -3.40
CA LYS A 138 18.36 11.51 -2.91
C LYS A 138 19.35 10.74 -2.05
N LYS A 139 20.33 10.08 -2.66
CA LYS A 139 21.32 9.23 -1.96
C LYS A 139 21.98 9.89 -0.75
N LYS A 140 22.34 11.18 -0.84
CA LYS A 140 23.07 11.90 0.22
C LYS A 140 22.18 12.44 1.34
N ALA A 141 20.89 12.59 1.09
CA ALA A 141 19.93 13.16 2.04
C ALA A 141 18.54 12.56 1.81
N PRO A 142 18.38 11.24 2.03
CA PRO A 142 17.08 10.60 1.90
C PRO A 142 16.16 11.10 3.01
N GLY A 143 14.84 11.05 2.77
CA GLY A 143 13.86 11.33 3.82
C GLY A 143 14.07 10.42 5.02
N LYS A 144 13.71 10.94 6.21
CA LYS A 144 13.67 10.14 7.43
C LYS A 144 12.52 9.14 7.35
N TRP A 145 12.65 8.03 8.06
CA TRP A 145 11.52 7.14 8.28
C TRP A 145 10.47 7.82 9.15
N GLU A 146 9.21 7.65 8.76
CA GLU A 146 8.02 7.91 9.54
C GLU A 146 7.37 6.57 9.91
N LEU A 147 6.71 6.50 11.07
CA LEU A 147 6.00 5.31 11.54
C LEU A 147 4.63 5.71 12.10
N TYR A 148 3.59 4.99 11.70
CA TYR A 148 2.22 5.22 12.15
C TYR A 148 1.55 3.93 12.61
N ASN A 149 0.68 4.01 13.61
CA ASN A 149 -0.25 2.95 13.97
C ASN A 149 -1.60 3.25 13.28
N LEU A 150 -1.89 2.58 12.17
CA LEU A 150 -3.09 2.84 11.36
C LEU A 150 -4.41 2.48 12.05
N LYS A 151 -4.37 1.67 13.11
CA LYS A 151 -5.56 1.35 13.90
C LYS A 151 -5.99 2.53 14.77
N GLU A 152 -5.02 3.27 15.31
CA GLU A 152 -5.24 4.40 16.22
C GLU A 152 -5.19 5.75 15.48
N ASP A 153 -4.40 5.84 14.43
CA ASP A 153 -4.13 7.04 13.66
C ASP A 153 -4.18 6.75 12.14
N PRO A 154 -5.37 6.49 11.57
CA PRO A 154 -5.53 6.27 10.13
C PRO A 154 -5.18 7.51 9.29
N GLY A 155 -5.14 8.70 9.91
CA GLY A 155 -4.75 9.95 9.24
C GLY A 155 -3.25 10.20 9.22
N GLU A 156 -2.43 9.31 9.78
CA GLU A 156 -0.95 9.38 9.79
C GLU A 156 -0.43 10.75 10.31
N LYS A 157 -1.00 11.21 11.42
CA LYS A 157 -0.71 12.50 12.07
C LYS A 157 0.41 12.41 13.10
N ASN A 158 0.52 11.29 13.80
CA ASN A 158 1.42 11.10 14.95
C ASN A 158 2.57 10.17 14.56
N ASN A 159 3.73 10.75 14.23
CA ASN A 159 4.91 9.97 13.87
C ASN A 159 5.57 9.34 15.10
N LEU A 160 5.61 8.00 15.12
CA LEU A 160 6.14 7.18 16.21
C LEU A 160 7.59 6.70 15.97
N ALA A 161 8.23 7.09 14.87
CA ALA A 161 9.53 6.52 14.48
C ALA A 161 10.64 6.76 15.52
N ALA A 162 10.59 7.88 16.24
CA ALA A 162 11.58 8.21 17.27
C ALA A 162 11.42 7.37 18.55
N THR A 163 10.19 6.92 18.87
CA THR A 163 9.88 6.16 20.08
C THR A 163 9.83 4.66 19.85
N HIS A 164 9.67 4.21 18.59
CA HIS A 164 9.66 2.80 18.20
C HIS A 164 10.63 2.49 17.04
N PRO A 165 11.93 2.79 17.17
CA PRO A 165 12.92 2.55 16.11
C PRO A 165 13.06 1.06 15.74
N GLU A 166 12.76 0.15 16.66
CA GLU A 166 12.77 -1.30 16.45
C GLU A 166 11.70 -1.74 15.42
N ILE A 167 10.54 -1.09 15.42
CA ILE A 167 9.46 -1.38 14.47
C ILE A 167 9.85 -0.85 13.09
N VAL A 168 10.42 0.36 13.02
CA VAL A 168 10.95 0.92 11.76
C VAL A 168 11.97 -0.03 11.15
N LYS A 169 12.94 -0.50 11.95
CA LYS A 169 13.97 -1.42 11.47
C LYS A 169 13.36 -2.71 10.92
N ARG A 170 12.42 -3.33 11.66
CA ARG A 170 11.74 -4.57 11.24
C ARG A 170 11.01 -4.41 9.91
N LEU A 171 10.35 -3.26 9.68
CA LEU A 171 9.64 -2.99 8.44
C LEU A 171 10.58 -2.65 7.29
N GLU A 172 11.68 -1.95 7.54
CA GLU A 172 12.73 -1.74 6.53
C GLU A 172 13.38 -3.07 6.12
N ASP A 173 13.68 -3.95 7.07
CA ASP A 173 14.22 -5.29 6.79
C ASP A 173 13.25 -6.11 5.92
N ALA A 174 11.94 -6.05 6.22
CA ALA A 174 10.92 -6.72 5.41
C ALA A 174 10.87 -6.19 3.97
N TYR A 175 10.95 -4.86 3.79
CA TYR A 175 11.05 -4.26 2.45
C TYR A 175 12.30 -4.74 1.70
N ARG A 176 13.46 -4.77 2.36
CA ARG A 176 14.71 -5.24 1.74
C ARG A 176 14.63 -6.70 1.32
N ALA A 177 13.93 -7.54 2.10
CA ALA A 177 13.75 -8.95 1.80
C ALA A 177 12.77 -9.20 0.64
N ASP A 178 11.75 -8.36 0.49
CA ASP A 178 10.74 -8.45 -0.58
C ASP A 178 11.25 -7.87 -1.91
N ARG A 179 12.07 -6.82 -1.83
CA ARG A 179 12.51 -6.05 -2.99
C ARG A 179 13.46 -6.82 -3.90
N SER A 180 13.15 -6.79 -5.20
CA SER A 180 14.06 -7.18 -6.28
C SER A 180 14.60 -5.94 -7.03
N PRO A 181 15.93 -5.76 -7.15
CA PRO A 181 16.51 -4.66 -7.93
C PRO A 181 16.01 -4.64 -9.38
N ASN A 182 15.68 -3.45 -9.89
CA ASN A 182 15.26 -3.26 -11.28
C ASN A 182 16.29 -2.41 -12.03
N PRO A 183 17.00 -2.96 -13.03
CA PRO A 183 18.04 -2.21 -13.75
C PRO A 183 17.49 -0.99 -14.51
N ARG A 184 16.18 -0.97 -14.83
CA ARG A 184 15.50 0.16 -15.49
C ARG A 184 14.93 1.19 -14.51
N ALA A 185 14.88 0.86 -13.23
CA ALA A 185 14.33 1.71 -12.17
C ALA A 185 15.19 1.60 -10.91
N LYS A 186 16.40 2.19 -10.98
CA LYS A 186 17.36 2.14 -9.88
C LYS A 186 16.92 3.04 -8.70
N LEU A 187 17.04 2.53 -7.48
CA LEU A 187 17.02 3.24 -6.21
C LEU A 187 18.42 3.26 -5.60
N PRO A 188 19.18 4.35 -5.75
CA PRO A 188 20.57 4.45 -5.28
C PRO A 188 20.77 4.17 -3.78
N LEU A 189 19.72 4.35 -2.98
CA LEU A 189 19.75 4.08 -1.54
C LEU A 189 19.71 2.58 -1.20
N TYR A 190 19.13 1.75 -2.08
CA TYR A 190 18.86 0.34 -1.81
C TYR A 190 19.56 -0.63 -2.77
N ASP A 191 19.88 -0.22 -4.00
CA ASP A 191 20.52 -1.09 -5.00
C ASP A 191 22.02 -1.31 -4.77
N GLY A 192 22.64 -0.56 -3.86
CA GLY A 192 24.10 -0.50 -3.76
C GLY A 192 24.73 0.10 -5.03
N THR A 193 25.98 0.52 -4.96
CA THR A 193 26.79 0.58 -6.19
C THR A 193 27.10 -0.87 -6.52
N GLU A 194 26.77 -1.33 -7.73
CA GLU A 194 27.35 -2.55 -8.29
C GLU A 194 28.84 -2.57 -7.88
N LYS A 195 29.26 -3.55 -7.07
CA LYS A 195 30.69 -3.85 -7.01
C LYS A 195 31.02 -4.28 -8.43
N LYS A 196 31.70 -3.41 -9.17
CA LYS A 196 32.44 -3.86 -10.35
C LYS A 196 33.42 -4.89 -9.83
N GLU A 197 33.17 -6.15 -10.14
CA GLU A 197 34.20 -7.19 -10.13
C GLU A 197 35.33 -6.80 -11.09
#